data_AF-A0A959XWS2-F1
#
_entry.id   AF-A0A959XWS2-F1
#
_cell.length_a   1.000
_cell.length_b   1.000
_cell.length_c   1.000
_cell.angle_alpha   90.00
_cell.angle_beta   90.00
_cell.angle_gamma   90.00
#
_symmetry.space_group_name_H-M   'P 1'
#
loop_
_entity.id
_entity.type
_entity.pdbx_description
1 polymer ?
#
loop_
_entity_poly.entity_id
_entity_poly.type
_entity_poly.pdbx_seq_one_letter_code
_entity_poly.pdbx_strand_id
1 'polypeptide(L)' 'MTKKDKIAFIKSSRRKSYVYNDLHRYSDQQLDELIREIVQGLVRESELIANAYINANR' A
#
# COMPACT_ATOMS: atom_id res chain seq x y z
N MET A 1 4.56 -11.29 11.41
CA MET A 1 4.67 -9.83 11.21
C MET A 1 4.02 -9.14 12.39
N THR A 2 4.77 -8.35 13.15
CA THR A 2 4.28 -7.70 14.38
C THR A 2 3.47 -6.44 14.06
N LYS A 3 2.70 -5.93 15.02
CA LYS A 3 1.99 -4.64 14.90
C LYS A 3 2.93 -3.49 14.51
N LYS A 4 4.18 -3.50 15.00
CA LYS A 4 5.20 -2.51 14.64
C LYS A 4 5.61 -2.62 13.17
N ASP A 5 5.81 -3.84 12.66
CA ASP A 5 6.17 -4.09 11.26
C ASP A 5 5.07 -3.63 10.30
N LYS A 6 3.81 -3.91 10.67
CA LYS A 6 2.61 -3.46 9.93
C LYS A 6 2.55 -1.93 9.80
N ILE A 7 2.74 -1.22 10.92
CA ILE A 7 2.75 0.25 10.94
C ILE A 7 3.89 0.82 10.10
N ALA A 8 5.09 0.21 10.15
CA ALA A 8 6.23 0.65 9.35
C ALA A 8 6.00 0.50 7.85
N PHE A 9 5.38 -0.62 7.43
CA PHE A 9 5.00 -0.85 6.03
C PHE A 9 3.97 0.18 5.52
N ILE A 10 2.94 0.49 6.31
CA ILE A 10 1.94 1.50 5.94
C ILE A 10 2.60 2.89 5.80
N LYS A 11 3.51 3.24 6.72
CA LYS A 11 4.26 4.51 6.70
C LYS A 11 5.19 4.67 5.51
N SER A 12 5.75 3.58 4.96
CA SER A 12 6.66 3.65 3.81
C SER A 12 5.95 3.74 2.46
N SER A 13 4.64 3.44 2.39
CA SER A 13 3.87 3.62 1.17
C SER A 13 3.71 5.12 0.84
N ARG A 14 4.17 5.54 -0.35
CA ARG A 14 4.28 6.96 -0.76
C ARG A 14 2.94 7.69 -0.97
N ARG A 15 1.80 7.10 -0.58
CA ARG A 15 0.47 7.65 -0.88
C ARG A 15 -0.31 8.01 0.38
N LYS A 16 -0.53 9.33 0.51
CA LYS A 16 -1.49 10.03 1.37
C LYS A 16 -1.06 10.26 2.83
N SER A 17 -0.44 11.42 3.03
CA SER A 17 -0.19 12.09 4.32
C SER A 17 -1.44 12.24 5.22
N TYR A 18 -2.65 12.04 4.69
CA TYR A 18 -3.92 12.23 5.39
C TYR A 18 -4.43 10.99 6.15
N VAL A 19 -3.87 9.79 5.92
CA VAL A 19 -4.34 8.53 6.55
C VAL A 19 -3.65 8.27 7.90
N TYR A 20 -2.59 9.04 8.23
CA TYR A 20 -1.62 8.65 9.24
C TYR A 20 -1.95 9.01 10.70
N ASN A 21 -2.94 9.85 10.98
CA ASN A 21 -3.08 10.42 12.32
C ASN A 21 -3.62 9.48 13.40
N ASP A 22 -4.03 8.24 13.08
CA ASP A 22 -4.57 7.34 14.11
C ASP A 22 -4.38 5.84 13.83
N LEU A 23 -3.20 5.44 13.33
CA LEU A 23 -2.89 4.01 13.12
C LEU A 23 -3.00 3.16 14.41
N HIS A 24 -2.91 3.79 15.58
CA HIS A 24 -3.08 3.13 16.89
C HIS A 24 -4.53 2.76 17.22
N ARG A 25 -5.52 3.38 16.55
CA ARG A 25 -6.96 3.11 16.76
C ARG A 25 -7.47 1.90 15.99
N TYR A 26 -6.68 1.39 15.04
CA TYR A 26 -7.05 0.22 14.26
C TYR A 26 -6.67 -1.07 14.99
N SER A 27 -7.56 -2.05 14.92
CA SER A 27 -7.25 -3.42 15.31
C SER A 27 -6.21 -4.03 14.36
N ASP A 28 -5.56 -5.11 14.80
CA ASP A 28 -4.55 -5.78 13.98
C ASP A 28 -5.13 -6.35 12.68
N GLN A 29 -6.42 -6.71 12.67
CA GLN A 29 -7.16 -7.13 11.49
C GLN A 29 -7.41 -5.96 10.52
N GLN A 30 -7.83 -4.81 11.04
CA GLN A 30 -8.04 -3.61 10.21
C GLN A 30 -6.72 -3.12 9.59
N LEU A 31 -5.60 -3.25 10.32
CA LEU A 31 -4.28 -2.97 9.78
C LEU A 31 -3.90 -3.96 8.67
N ASP A 32 -4.26 -5.24 8.79
CA ASP A 32 -4.01 -6.23 7.74
C ASP A 32 -4.82 -5.95 6.47
N GLU A 33 -6.08 -5.54 6.62
CA GLU A 33 -6.93 -5.14 5.49
C GLU A 33 -6.38 -3.91 4.78
N LEU A 34 -5.98 -2.88 5.53
CA LEU A 34 -5.36 -1.67 4.99
C LEU A 34 -4.05 -1.98 4.25
N ILE A 35 -3.21 -2.86 4.80
CA ILE A 35 -1.97 -3.31 4.14
C ILE A 35 -2.28 -4.03 2.83
N ARG A 36 -3.27 -4.93 2.82
CA ARG A 36 -3.68 -5.64 1.61
C ARG A 36 -4.14 -4.68 0.52
N GLU A 37 -4.95 -3.69 0.86
CA GLU A 37 -5.43 -2.69 -0.08
C GLU A 37 -4.28 -1.87 -0.69
N ILE A 38 -3.34 -1.40 0.16
CA ILE A 38 -2.14 -0.67 -0.29
C ILE A 38 -1.31 -1.52 -1.26
N VAL A 39 -1.05 -2.79 -0.91
CA VAL A 39 -0.27 -3.71 -1.76
C VAL A 39 -0.97 -3.95 -3.09
N GLN A 40 -2.28 -4.23 -3.09
CA GLN A 40 -3.05 -4.45 -4.31
C GLN A 40 -3.05 -3.21 -5.21
N GLY A 41 -3.16 -2.01 -4.64
CA GLY A 41 -3.04 -0.75 -5.37
C GLY A 41 -1.67 -0.60 -6.04
N LEU A 42 -0.58 -0.90 -5.33
CA LEU A 42 0.78 -0.83 -5.88
C LEU A 42 1.02 -1.84 -7.02
N VAL A 43 0.50 -3.06 -6.87
CA VAL A 43 0.58 -4.09 -7.92
C VAL A 43 -0.15 -3.63 -9.18
N ARG A 44 -1.41 -3.16 -9.04
CA ARG A 44 -2.21 -2.68 -10.17
C ARG A 44 -1.54 -1.51 -10.90
N GLU A 45 -0.90 -0.61 -10.17
CA GLU A 45 -0.16 0.50 -10.80
C GLU A 45 1.10 0.05 -11.51
N SER A 46 1.81 -0.91 -10.95
CA SER A 46 2.97 -1.51 -11.59
C SER A 46 2.58 -2.21 -12.90
N GLU A 47 1.45 -2.91 -12.92
CA GLU A 47 0.88 -3.54 -14.13
C GLU A 47 0.51 -2.51 -15.19
N LEU A 48 -0.13 -1.40 -14.81
CA LEU A 48 -0.48 -0.32 -15.74
C LEU A 48 0.77 0.29 -16.38
N ILE A 49 1.80 0.57 -15.59
CA ILE A 49 3.08 1.10 -16.08
C ILE A 49 3.76 0.09 -17.02
N ALA A 50 3.85 -1.17 -16.62
CA ALA A 50 4.45 -2.22 -17.45
C ALA A 50 3.74 -2.37 -18.80
N ASN A 51 2.41 -2.37 -18.81
CA ASN A 51 1.62 -2.43 -20.03
C ASN A 51 1.81 -1.19 -20.92
N ALA A 52 1.92 0.00 -20.34
CA ALA A 52 2.23 1.21 -21.09
C ALA A 52 3.62 1.12 -21.75
N TYR A 53 4.63 0.61 -21.04
CA TYR A 53 5.97 0.39 -21.59
C TYR A 53 5.99 -0.65 -22.71
N ILE A 54 5.25 -1.75 -22.58
CA ILE A 54 5.15 -2.78 -23.64
C ILE A 54 4.48 -2.20 -24.88
N ASN A 55 3.38 -1.46 -24.71
CA ASN A 55 2.64 -0.86 -25.82
C ASN A 55 3.40 0.29 -26.50
N ALA A 56 4.22 1.04 -25.75
CA ALA A 56 5.05 2.11 -26.33
C ALA A 56 6.27 1.59 -27.09
N ASN A 57 6.70 0.35 -26.84
CA ASN A 57 7.83 -0.30 -27.51
C ASN A 57 7.38 -1.34 -28.57
N ARG A 58 6.10 -1.32 -28.97
CA ARG A 58 5.55 -2.05 -30.11
C ARG A 58 5.27 -1.10 -31.27
#